data_AF-A0A2I1G4W8-F1
#
_entry.id   AF-A0A2I1G4W8-F1
#
_cell.length_a   1.000
_cell.length_b   1.000
_cell.length_c   1.000
_cell.angle_alpha   90.00
_cell.angle_beta   90.00
_cell.angle_gamma   90.00
#
_symmetry.space_group_name_H-M   'P 1'
#
loop_
_entity.id
_entity.type
_entity.pdbx_description
1 polymer ?
#
loop_
_entity_poly.entity_id
_entity_poly.type
_entity_poly.pdbx_seq_one_letter_code
_entity_poly.pdbx_strand_id
1 'polypeptide(L)'
;MEQVAKGESLFAVGESGYHDAALCFYKALKVYPNPVELIMIYQKTIPEAVFTLVYEMMSIEVKKKQAEYFENFPPKEMNVKVQEVNQISTSDDLVRRALISTKDFEPGDVIFVEHPIASALDPSLEGNEFCSYCLKELNGAKFVDESDLFGAIYCSESCKDKAMTEYETLLFTTRDDSPSSKEARLKDSVKSGKVKYPLMIARFLAKMVHEETQKVATGIEEEYSTWDHIERLRFLSVNPSDKESKEIKLMRDLFETKVPGMEEFISEERYLMLKGKLLYNAYGIHTDHNIKENLEETVRSSQPNVIGAGFYRVASYLAHSCSPNTEVRFPDNDNVLSIVATKPIKAGEELRISYIRVGDRNCSNRRNELETKWRFNCTCTKCLEETGEVDTTA
;
A
#
# COMPACT_ATOMS: atom_id res chain seq x y z
N MET A 1 6.30 -30.53 18.08
CA MET A 1 6.77 -31.29 19.26
C MET A 1 7.81 -32.34 18.87
N GLU A 2 7.54 -33.26 17.93
CA GLU A 2 8.49 -34.31 17.52
C GLU A 2 9.85 -33.77 17.04
N GLN A 3 9.85 -32.74 16.19
CA GLN A 3 11.08 -32.11 15.71
C GLN A 3 11.91 -31.45 16.82
N VAL A 4 11.25 -30.83 17.83
CA VAL A 4 11.94 -30.20 18.97
C VAL A 4 12.66 -31.27 19.80
N ALA A 5 11.94 -32.33 20.18
CA ALA A 5 12.53 -33.44 20.94
C ALA A 5 13.69 -34.13 20.18
N LYS A 6 13.55 -34.28 18.86
CA LYS A 6 14.63 -34.79 18.02
C LYS A 6 15.84 -33.85 18.02
N GLY A 7 15.61 -32.54 17.90
CA GLY A 7 16.67 -31.53 17.96
C GLY A 7 17.41 -31.56 19.30
N GLU A 8 16.70 -31.69 20.41
CA GLU A 8 17.27 -31.82 21.76
C GLU A 8 18.17 -33.05 21.88
N SER A 9 17.71 -34.21 21.38
CA SER A 9 18.51 -35.43 21.39
C SER A 9 19.80 -35.30 20.56
N LEU A 10 19.78 -34.52 19.48
CA LEU A 10 20.89 -34.36 18.55
C LEU A 10 21.96 -33.43 19.12
N PHE A 11 21.60 -32.28 19.69
CA PHE A 11 22.63 -31.41 20.28
C PHE A 11 23.19 -31.98 21.59
N ALA A 12 22.48 -32.88 22.28
CA ALA A 12 22.99 -33.57 23.46
C ALA A 12 24.20 -34.48 23.16
N VAL A 13 24.40 -34.87 21.89
CA VAL A 13 25.57 -35.66 21.44
C VAL A 13 26.82 -34.78 21.26
N GLY A 14 26.69 -33.45 21.35
CA GLY A 14 27.76 -32.47 21.21
C GLY A 14 27.81 -31.82 19.83
N GLU A 15 28.91 -31.13 19.52
CA GLU A 15 29.06 -30.27 18.33
C GLU A 15 28.77 -30.99 17.01
N SER A 16 29.06 -32.29 16.91
CA SER A 16 28.78 -33.10 15.72
C SER A 16 27.29 -33.19 15.37
N GLY A 17 26.39 -32.98 16.35
CA GLY A 17 24.93 -33.00 16.16
C GLY A 17 24.29 -31.63 15.97
N TYR A 18 25.05 -30.52 16.07
CA TYR A 18 24.48 -29.17 16.11
C TYR A 18 23.78 -28.75 14.83
N HIS A 19 24.32 -29.12 13.66
CA HIS A 19 23.69 -28.79 12.38
C HIS A 19 22.36 -29.52 12.19
N ASP A 20 22.31 -30.82 12.50
CA ASP A 20 21.07 -31.61 12.39
C ASP A 20 20.05 -31.21 13.46
N ALA A 21 20.51 -30.82 14.66
CA ALA A 21 19.65 -30.25 15.68
C ALA A 21 19.02 -28.94 15.20
N ALA A 22 19.81 -28.02 14.65
CA ALA A 22 19.35 -26.76 14.11
C ALA A 22 18.29 -26.95 13.01
N LEU A 23 18.50 -27.90 12.09
CA LEU A 23 17.51 -28.25 11.06
C LEU A 23 16.17 -28.71 11.66
N CYS A 24 16.20 -29.46 12.77
CA CYS A 24 14.98 -29.89 13.46
C CYS A 24 14.26 -28.70 14.12
N PHE A 25 14.97 -27.82 14.81
CA PHE A 25 14.38 -26.61 15.41
C PHE A 25 13.80 -25.66 14.36
N TYR A 26 14.49 -25.48 13.24
CA TYR A 26 13.99 -24.69 12.12
C TYR A 26 12.73 -25.29 11.49
N LYS A 27 12.67 -26.62 11.27
CA LYS A 27 11.46 -27.30 10.80
C LYS A 27 10.30 -27.18 11.78
N ALA A 28 10.58 -27.29 13.08
CA ALA A 28 9.58 -27.09 14.12
C ALA A 28 9.03 -25.66 14.11
N LEU A 29 9.90 -24.66 13.90
CA LEU A 29 9.51 -23.26 13.84
C LEU A 29 8.52 -22.98 12.71
N LYS A 30 8.73 -23.60 11.54
CA LYS A 30 7.86 -23.43 10.36
C LYS A 30 6.43 -23.91 10.53
N VAL A 31 6.18 -24.80 11.48
CA VAL A 31 4.85 -25.38 11.72
C VAL A 31 4.28 -24.97 13.08
N TYR A 32 5.00 -24.14 13.83
CA TYR A 32 4.56 -23.71 15.14
C TYR A 32 3.64 -22.48 15.01
N PRO A 33 2.47 -22.46 15.68
CA PRO A 33 1.49 -21.38 15.52
C PRO A 33 2.01 -19.97 15.87
N ASN A 34 2.93 -19.86 16.83
CA ASN A 34 3.52 -18.58 17.25
C ASN A 34 5.06 -18.63 17.18
N PRO A 35 5.68 -18.41 16.01
CA PRO A 35 7.12 -18.58 15.83
C PRO A 35 7.95 -17.63 16.70
N VAL A 36 7.44 -16.43 17.03
CA VAL A 36 8.16 -15.46 17.88
C VAL A 36 8.32 -16.00 19.30
N GLU A 37 7.27 -16.57 19.87
CA GLU A 37 7.33 -17.23 21.18
C GLU A 37 8.35 -18.38 21.17
N LEU A 38 8.33 -19.21 20.13
CA LEU A 38 9.23 -20.35 20.03
C LEU A 38 10.70 -19.92 19.87
N ILE A 39 10.98 -18.83 19.15
CA ILE A 39 12.32 -18.24 19.04
C ILE A 39 12.83 -17.78 20.41
N MET A 40 11.98 -17.12 21.21
CA MET A 40 12.34 -16.70 22.57
C MET A 40 12.63 -17.90 23.48
N ILE A 41 11.89 -19.00 23.31
CA ILE A 41 12.15 -20.26 24.02
C ILE A 41 13.50 -20.81 23.57
N TYR A 42 13.75 -20.93 22.27
CA TYR A 42 15.02 -21.44 21.74
C TYR A 42 16.21 -20.64 22.26
N GLN A 43 16.15 -19.31 22.19
CA GLN A 43 17.23 -18.44 22.66
C GLN A 43 17.65 -18.73 24.12
N LYS A 44 16.72 -19.21 24.95
CA LYS A 44 16.96 -19.54 26.37
C LYS A 44 17.31 -21.00 26.61
N THR A 45 16.93 -21.92 25.72
CA THR A 45 16.88 -23.36 26.01
C THR A 45 17.84 -24.21 25.17
N ILE A 46 18.26 -23.74 23.99
CA ILE A 46 19.19 -24.48 23.12
C ILE A 46 20.59 -23.85 23.14
N PRO A 47 21.67 -24.61 22.84
CA PRO A 47 23.02 -24.06 22.79
C PRO A 47 23.14 -22.89 21.80
N GLU A 48 23.94 -21.87 22.15
CA GLU A 48 24.13 -20.65 21.33
C GLU A 48 24.53 -20.97 19.89
N ALA A 49 25.47 -21.91 19.69
CA ALA A 49 25.89 -22.33 18.36
C ALA A 49 24.76 -22.94 17.52
N VAL A 50 23.84 -23.68 18.14
CA VAL A 50 22.66 -24.25 17.46
C VAL A 50 21.66 -23.14 17.13
N PHE A 51 21.43 -22.22 18.07
CA PHE A 51 20.55 -21.06 17.86
C PHE A 51 21.04 -20.16 16.71
N THR A 52 22.34 -19.89 16.64
CA THR A 52 22.95 -19.12 15.53
C THR A 52 22.67 -19.77 14.19
N LEU A 53 22.84 -21.10 14.06
CA LEU A 53 22.52 -21.82 12.82
C LEU A 53 21.03 -21.73 12.45
N VAL A 54 20.12 -21.83 13.44
CA VAL A 54 18.67 -21.63 13.21
C VAL A 54 18.40 -20.22 12.68
N TYR A 55 18.99 -19.20 13.31
CA TYR A 55 18.84 -17.81 12.90
C TYR A 55 19.42 -17.54 11.51
N GLU A 56 20.56 -18.13 11.17
CA GLU A 56 21.16 -18.05 9.83
C GLU A 56 20.23 -18.66 8.77
N MET A 57 19.65 -19.84 9.02
CA MET A 57 18.67 -20.46 8.11
C MET A 57 17.45 -19.58 7.89
N MET A 58 16.89 -18.99 8.95
CA MET A 58 15.79 -18.03 8.83
C MET A 58 16.19 -16.80 8.02
N SER A 59 17.38 -16.26 8.27
CA SER A 59 17.89 -15.08 7.57
C SER A 59 18.12 -15.35 6.08
N ILE A 60 18.61 -16.54 5.72
CA ILE A 60 18.77 -16.98 4.33
C ILE A 60 17.40 -17.09 3.65
N GLU A 61 16.40 -17.67 4.31
CA GLU A 61 15.04 -17.78 3.77
C GLU A 61 14.41 -16.40 3.53
N VAL A 62 14.51 -15.48 4.49
CA VAL A 62 14.00 -14.11 4.33
C VAL A 62 14.69 -13.41 3.16
N LYS A 63 16.02 -13.51 3.05
CA LYS A 63 16.78 -12.94 1.93
C LYS A 63 16.38 -13.55 0.59
N LYS A 64 16.18 -14.87 0.53
CA LYS A 64 15.72 -15.57 -0.67
C LYS A 64 14.34 -15.06 -1.08
N LYS A 65 13.39 -15.04 -0.15
CA LYS A 65 12.03 -14.53 -0.36
C LYS A 65 12.04 -13.07 -0.84
N GLN A 66 12.95 -12.24 -0.32
CA GLN A 66 13.13 -10.86 -0.76
C GLN A 66 13.72 -10.76 -2.18
N ALA A 67 14.68 -11.61 -2.53
CA ALA A 67 15.31 -11.63 -3.85
C ALA A 67 14.36 -12.11 -4.96
N GLU A 68 13.53 -13.11 -4.66
CA GLU A 68 12.58 -13.70 -5.62
C GLU A 68 11.29 -12.87 -5.77
N TYR A 69 11.08 -11.83 -4.95
CA TYR A 69 9.85 -11.05 -4.94
C TYR A 69 9.47 -10.51 -6.34
N PHE A 70 10.41 -9.90 -7.07
CA PHE A 70 10.14 -9.34 -8.40
C PHE A 70 10.12 -10.39 -9.52
N GLU A 71 10.44 -11.65 -9.22
CA GLU A 71 10.25 -12.75 -10.15
C GLU A 71 8.78 -13.19 -10.19
N ASN A 72 8.08 -13.05 -9.06
CA ASN A 72 6.69 -13.45 -8.85
C ASN A 72 5.71 -12.27 -8.85
N PHE A 73 6.18 -11.05 -8.64
CA PHE A 73 5.38 -9.83 -8.64
C PHE A 73 5.75 -8.88 -9.79
N PRO A 74 4.77 -8.34 -10.55
CA PRO A 74 3.32 -8.58 -10.47
C PRO A 74 2.88 -9.95 -10.99
N PRO A 75 1.63 -10.37 -10.75
CA PRO A 75 1.08 -11.59 -11.35
C PRO A 75 1.21 -11.57 -12.87
N LYS A 76 1.61 -12.71 -13.47
CA LYS A 76 1.97 -12.81 -14.89
C LYS A 76 0.80 -12.45 -15.82
N GLU A 77 -0.43 -12.68 -15.38
CA GLU A 77 -1.67 -12.32 -16.07
C GLU A 77 -1.82 -10.81 -16.30
N MET A 78 -1.15 -9.97 -15.51
CA MET A 78 -1.13 -8.51 -15.71
C MET A 78 -0.23 -8.08 -16.88
N ASN A 79 0.52 -9.00 -17.48
CA ASN A 79 1.38 -8.75 -18.65
C ASN A 79 2.42 -7.62 -18.43
N VAL A 80 2.87 -7.47 -17.18
CA VAL A 80 3.87 -6.49 -16.76
C VAL A 80 4.85 -7.12 -15.78
N LYS A 81 6.05 -6.56 -15.69
CA LYS A 81 7.07 -6.92 -14.71
C LYS A 81 7.69 -5.67 -14.10
N VAL A 82 8.16 -5.75 -12.86
CA VAL A 82 8.97 -4.67 -12.29
C VAL A 82 10.44 -4.94 -12.62
N GLN A 83 11.14 -3.91 -13.11
CA GLN A 83 12.55 -3.99 -13.43
C GLN A 83 13.32 -2.82 -12.82
N GLU A 84 14.47 -3.09 -12.24
CA GLU A 84 15.38 -2.05 -11.77
C GLU A 84 16.03 -1.34 -12.96
N VAL A 85 15.98 -0.01 -12.94
CA VAL A 85 16.55 0.88 -13.95
C VAL A 85 17.54 1.82 -13.28
N ASN A 86 18.74 1.86 -13.83
CA ASN A 86 19.78 2.77 -13.38
C ASN A 86 19.31 4.21 -13.62
N GLN A 87 19.22 5.01 -12.57
CA GLN A 87 18.96 6.43 -12.69
C GLN A 87 20.16 7.16 -12.09
N ILE A 88 20.88 7.92 -12.92
CA ILE A 88 21.96 8.79 -12.45
C ILE A 88 21.30 9.92 -11.65
N SER A 89 21.21 9.76 -10.34
CA SER A 89 20.66 10.76 -9.42
C SER A 89 21.75 11.17 -8.43
N THR A 90 21.93 12.47 -8.24
CA THR A 90 22.95 13.09 -7.37
C THR A 90 22.53 13.17 -5.90
N SER A 91 21.39 12.59 -5.52
CA SER A 91 20.90 12.58 -4.13
C SER A 91 20.22 11.23 -3.82
N ASP A 92 20.83 10.51 -2.88
CA ASP A 92 20.47 9.22 -2.26
C ASP A 92 20.26 8.00 -3.19
N ASP A 93 20.96 6.92 -2.83
CA ASP A 93 21.10 5.60 -3.48
C ASP A 93 19.78 4.80 -3.65
N LEU A 94 18.76 5.37 -4.29
CA LEU A 94 17.51 4.66 -4.57
C LEU A 94 17.48 4.20 -6.02
N VAL A 95 17.78 2.91 -6.23
CA VAL A 95 17.52 2.20 -7.47
C VAL A 95 16.05 2.40 -7.85
N ARG A 96 15.81 3.00 -9.02
CA ARG A 96 14.44 3.19 -9.50
C ARG A 96 13.93 1.86 -10.04
N ARG A 97 12.66 1.58 -9.74
CA ARG A 97 11.93 0.44 -10.28
C ARG A 97 10.91 0.93 -11.29
N ALA A 98 10.95 0.38 -12.49
CA ALA A 98 10.07 0.67 -13.61
C ALA A 98 9.09 -0.48 -13.82
N LEU A 99 7.86 -0.17 -14.22
CA LEU A 99 6.90 -1.16 -14.68
C LEU A 99 7.05 -1.35 -16.19
N ILE A 100 7.43 -2.55 -16.61
CA ILE A 100 7.79 -2.89 -17.98
C ILE A 100 6.75 -3.81 -18.59
N SER A 101 6.34 -3.56 -19.83
CA SER A 101 5.45 -4.45 -20.58
C SER A 101 6.12 -5.79 -20.88
N THR A 102 5.40 -6.90 -20.74
CA THR A 102 5.91 -8.23 -21.14
C THR A 102 5.42 -8.68 -22.52
N LYS A 103 4.53 -7.92 -23.16
CA LYS A 103 4.04 -8.15 -24.53
C LYS A 103 3.75 -6.85 -25.27
N ASP A 104 3.34 -6.97 -26.52
CA ASP A 104 2.90 -5.83 -27.32
C ASP A 104 1.45 -5.43 -26.97
N PHE A 105 1.15 -4.14 -27.04
CA PHE A 105 -0.19 -3.57 -26.89
C PHE A 105 -0.49 -2.53 -27.96
N GLU A 106 -1.74 -2.50 -28.40
CA GLU A 106 -2.26 -1.46 -29.28
C GLU A 106 -2.97 -0.36 -28.48
N PRO A 107 -3.09 0.87 -29.02
CA PRO A 107 -3.86 1.93 -28.38
C PRO A 107 -5.29 1.49 -28.06
N GLY A 108 -5.72 1.69 -26.82
CA GLY A 108 -7.03 1.29 -26.31
C GLY A 108 -7.06 -0.04 -25.57
N ASP A 109 -5.99 -0.85 -25.67
CA ASP A 109 -5.90 -2.10 -24.91
C ASP A 109 -5.83 -1.84 -23.40
N VAL A 110 -6.61 -2.61 -22.64
CA VAL A 110 -6.47 -2.68 -21.18
C VAL A 110 -5.28 -3.58 -20.85
N ILE A 111 -4.25 -3.01 -20.24
CA ILE A 111 -3.04 -3.74 -19.84
C ILE A 111 -3.33 -4.60 -18.62
N PHE A 112 -3.84 -3.98 -17.56
CA PHE A 112 -4.28 -4.67 -16.34
C PHE A 112 -5.33 -3.86 -15.59
N VAL A 113 -6.04 -4.55 -14.71
CA VAL A 113 -7.05 -4.02 -13.78
C VAL A 113 -6.60 -4.33 -12.36
N GLU A 114 -6.78 -3.39 -11.43
CA GLU A 114 -6.33 -3.52 -10.05
C GLU A 114 -7.34 -2.93 -9.05
N HIS A 115 -7.63 -3.70 -8.00
CA HIS A 115 -8.40 -3.21 -6.85
C HIS A 115 -7.49 -2.47 -5.85
N PRO A 116 -8.00 -1.44 -5.16
CA PRO A 116 -7.21 -0.70 -4.19
C PRO A 116 -6.98 -1.54 -2.93
N ILE A 117 -5.79 -1.40 -2.36
CA ILE A 117 -5.46 -1.89 -1.02
C ILE A 117 -6.30 -1.15 0.02
N ALA A 118 -6.38 0.17 -0.13
CA ALA A 118 -7.19 1.06 0.68
C ALA A 118 -7.71 2.21 -0.18
N SER A 119 -8.92 2.67 0.12
CA SER A 119 -9.50 3.85 -0.50
C SER A 119 -10.39 4.61 0.48
N ALA A 120 -10.58 5.90 0.22
CA ALA A 120 -11.48 6.76 0.97
C ALA A 120 -11.96 7.92 0.10
N LEU A 121 -13.20 8.35 0.33
CA LEU A 121 -13.72 9.60 -0.22
C LEU A 121 -12.97 10.78 0.39
N ASP A 122 -13.06 11.91 -0.28
CA ASP A 122 -12.83 13.18 0.38
C ASP A 122 -13.80 13.33 1.56
N PRO A 123 -13.34 13.79 2.75
CA PRO A 123 -14.20 13.87 3.93
C PRO A 123 -15.46 14.74 3.74
N SER A 124 -15.44 15.69 2.79
CA SER A 124 -16.61 16.52 2.48
C SER A 124 -17.69 15.80 1.67
N LEU A 125 -17.38 14.65 1.09
CA LEU A 125 -18.28 13.84 0.27
C LEU A 125 -18.79 12.59 0.98
N GLU A 126 -18.24 12.26 2.15
CA GLU A 126 -18.71 11.13 2.97
C GLU A 126 -20.18 11.30 3.37
N GLY A 127 -20.95 10.22 3.22
CA GLY A 127 -22.38 10.18 3.56
C GLY A 127 -23.31 10.93 2.61
N ASN A 128 -22.88 11.18 1.37
CA ASN A 128 -23.68 11.93 0.40
C ASN A 128 -24.05 11.10 -0.86
N GLU A 129 -23.41 11.38 -1.99
CA GLU A 129 -23.77 10.85 -3.31
C GLU A 129 -22.86 9.71 -3.77
N PHE A 130 -21.87 9.32 -2.97
CA PHE A 130 -20.89 8.29 -3.31
C PHE A 130 -20.87 7.14 -2.32
N CYS A 131 -20.56 5.94 -2.82
CA CYS A 131 -20.36 4.75 -2.01
C CYS A 131 -19.09 4.90 -1.15
N SER A 132 -19.19 4.73 0.17
CA SER A 132 -18.04 4.86 1.09
C SER A 132 -17.01 3.71 0.97
N TYR A 133 -17.34 2.63 0.25
CA TYR A 133 -16.42 1.51 -0.03
C TYR A 133 -15.81 1.58 -1.43
N CYS A 134 -16.64 1.58 -2.49
CA CYS A 134 -16.15 1.56 -3.87
C CYS A 134 -16.06 2.94 -4.54
N LEU A 135 -16.47 4.01 -3.85
CA LEU A 135 -16.46 5.41 -4.34
C LEU A 135 -17.37 5.67 -5.54
N LYS A 136 -18.12 4.65 -6.00
CA LYS A 136 -19.10 4.79 -7.08
C LYS A 136 -20.25 5.70 -6.68
N GLU A 137 -20.67 6.53 -7.63
CA GLU A 137 -21.86 7.36 -7.46
C GLU A 137 -23.14 6.53 -7.28
N LEU A 138 -24.01 7.02 -6.39
CA LEU A 138 -25.20 6.32 -5.92
C LEU A 138 -26.42 6.70 -6.78
N ASN A 139 -26.70 5.88 -7.79
CA ASN A 139 -27.83 6.08 -8.72
C ASN A 139 -29.05 5.17 -8.42
N GLY A 140 -29.16 4.63 -7.20
CA GLY A 140 -30.20 3.65 -6.88
C GLY A 140 -30.36 3.37 -5.40
N ALA A 141 -30.59 2.10 -5.05
CA ALA A 141 -30.75 1.67 -3.66
C ALA A 141 -29.52 2.04 -2.83
N LYS A 142 -29.77 2.59 -1.65
CA LYS A 142 -28.75 2.99 -0.69
C LYS A 142 -28.80 2.01 0.48
N PHE A 143 -27.65 1.46 0.82
CA PHE A 143 -27.47 0.57 1.95
C PHE A 143 -26.71 1.35 3.01
N VAL A 144 -27.30 1.49 4.19
CA VAL A 144 -26.74 2.30 5.27
C VAL A 144 -26.61 1.47 6.54
N ASP A 145 -25.72 1.91 7.42
CA ASP A 145 -25.70 1.52 8.82
C ASP A 145 -25.95 2.80 9.62
N GLU A 146 -27.12 2.88 10.28
CA GLU A 146 -27.55 4.08 11.03
C GLU A 146 -26.62 4.40 12.21
N SER A 147 -25.79 3.44 12.61
CA SER A 147 -24.82 3.59 13.68
C SER A 147 -23.40 3.88 13.18
N ASP A 148 -23.21 4.15 11.89
CA ASP A 148 -21.92 4.54 11.32
C ASP A 148 -21.53 5.99 11.69
N LEU A 149 -20.29 6.19 12.11
CA LEU A 149 -19.80 7.49 12.57
C LEU A 149 -19.60 8.49 11.43
N PHE A 150 -19.20 8.00 10.25
CA PHE A 150 -18.94 8.84 9.09
C PHE A 150 -20.21 9.15 8.29
N GLY A 151 -21.28 8.39 8.54
CA GLY A 151 -22.53 8.41 7.78
C GLY A 151 -22.42 7.58 6.51
N ALA A 152 -21.62 6.51 6.53
CA ALA A 152 -21.28 5.72 5.35
C ALA A 152 -22.52 5.21 4.60
N ILE A 153 -22.50 5.35 3.28
CA ILE A 153 -23.55 4.86 2.38
C ILE A 153 -22.91 3.93 1.37
N TYR A 154 -23.55 2.80 1.09
CA TYR A 154 -23.05 1.80 0.16
C TYR A 154 -24.02 1.60 -1.01
N CYS A 155 -23.47 1.31 -2.19
CA CYS A 155 -24.24 1.07 -3.42
C CYS A 155 -24.87 -0.33 -3.49
N SER A 156 -24.43 -1.25 -2.61
CA SER A 156 -24.89 -2.64 -2.55
C SER A 156 -24.65 -3.22 -1.16
N GLU A 157 -25.40 -4.26 -0.80
CA GLU A 157 -25.12 -5.07 0.41
C GLU A 157 -23.69 -5.63 0.38
N SER A 158 -23.20 -6.05 -0.80
CA SER A 158 -21.82 -6.55 -0.93
C SER A 158 -20.77 -5.51 -0.56
N CYS A 159 -20.94 -4.24 -0.95
CA CYS A 159 -20.03 -3.17 -0.56
C CYS A 159 -20.09 -2.90 0.95
N LYS A 160 -21.29 -2.94 1.54
CA LYS A 160 -21.49 -2.80 2.98
C LYS A 160 -20.81 -3.95 3.73
N ASP A 161 -21.08 -5.20 3.36
CA ASP A 161 -20.52 -6.40 3.99
C ASP A 161 -19.00 -6.41 3.93
N LYS A 162 -18.41 -6.05 2.78
CA LYS A 162 -16.95 -5.94 2.62
C LYS A 162 -16.38 -4.85 3.51
N ALA A 163 -16.98 -3.66 3.56
CA ALA A 163 -16.54 -2.58 4.46
C ALA A 163 -16.58 -3.04 5.93
N MET A 164 -17.71 -3.64 6.33
CA MET A 164 -17.93 -4.14 7.68
C MET A 164 -16.91 -5.19 8.10
N THR A 165 -16.59 -6.10 7.18
CA THR A 165 -15.70 -7.23 7.41
C THR A 165 -14.23 -6.84 7.36
N GLU A 166 -13.83 -5.99 6.40
CA GLU A 166 -12.43 -5.60 6.21
C GLU A 166 -11.97 -4.54 7.21
N TYR A 167 -12.85 -3.62 7.65
CA TYR A 167 -12.40 -2.53 8.53
C TYR A 167 -13.44 -1.96 9.49
N GLU A 168 -14.73 -1.77 9.15
CA GLU A 168 -15.63 -0.98 10.02
C GLU A 168 -15.84 -1.65 11.39
N THR A 169 -16.08 -2.96 11.44
CA THR A 169 -16.34 -3.67 12.70
C THR A 169 -15.17 -3.55 13.69
N LEU A 170 -13.95 -3.57 13.17
CA LEU A 170 -12.76 -3.37 13.98
C LEU A 170 -12.59 -1.89 14.33
N LEU A 171 -12.71 -0.96 13.37
CA LEU A 171 -12.44 0.46 13.59
C LEU A 171 -13.50 1.19 14.42
N PHE A 172 -14.75 0.72 14.42
CA PHE A 172 -15.88 1.37 15.07
C PHE A 172 -16.70 0.36 15.89
N THR A 173 -16.08 -0.16 16.95
CA THR A 173 -16.65 -1.23 17.78
C THR A 173 -17.69 -0.68 18.75
N THR A 174 -17.42 0.46 19.39
CA THR A 174 -18.38 1.07 20.34
C THR A 174 -19.38 1.97 19.64
N ARG A 175 -19.01 2.51 18.47
CA ARG A 175 -19.79 3.48 17.70
C ARG A 175 -20.15 4.72 18.51
N ASP A 176 -19.28 5.05 19.46
CA ASP A 176 -19.48 6.17 20.37
C ASP A 176 -19.01 7.46 19.70
N ASP A 177 -19.96 8.37 19.46
CA ASP A 177 -19.72 9.69 18.90
C ASP A 177 -19.48 10.79 19.95
N SER A 178 -19.30 10.40 21.21
CA SER A 178 -18.92 11.35 22.26
C SER A 178 -17.52 11.93 21.99
N PRO A 179 -17.25 13.22 22.27
CA PRO A 179 -15.92 13.82 22.07
C PRO A 179 -14.77 13.12 22.82
N SER A 180 -15.10 12.35 23.87
CA SER A 180 -14.14 11.53 24.62
C SER A 180 -13.75 10.23 23.91
N SER A 181 -14.57 9.75 22.98
CA SER A 181 -14.34 8.50 22.26
C SER A 181 -13.12 8.57 21.35
N LYS A 182 -12.34 7.49 21.33
CA LYS A 182 -11.21 7.32 20.39
C LYS A 182 -11.70 7.31 18.93
N GLU A 183 -12.90 6.79 18.69
CA GLU A 183 -13.52 6.68 17.37
C GLU A 183 -14.02 8.04 16.86
N ALA A 184 -14.69 8.82 17.71
CA ALA A 184 -15.09 10.19 17.41
C ALA A 184 -13.88 11.11 17.15
N ARG A 185 -12.80 10.95 17.92
CA ARG A 185 -11.55 11.71 17.71
C ARG A 185 -10.95 11.44 16.32
N LEU A 186 -11.03 10.21 15.79
CA LEU A 186 -10.61 9.91 14.42
C LEU A 186 -11.49 10.64 13.41
N LYS A 187 -12.82 10.53 13.56
CA LYS A 187 -13.77 11.24 12.70
C LYS A 187 -13.51 12.74 12.68
N ASP A 188 -13.37 13.35 13.86
CA ASP A 188 -13.13 14.77 13.99
C ASP A 188 -11.82 15.19 13.35
N SER A 189 -10.74 14.41 13.55
CA SER A 189 -9.44 14.67 12.91
C SER A 189 -9.54 14.66 11.39
N VAL A 190 -10.28 13.70 10.81
CA VAL A 190 -10.48 13.53 9.37
C VAL A 190 -11.36 14.65 8.80
N LYS A 191 -12.53 14.89 9.39
CA LYS A 191 -13.52 15.88 8.91
C LYS A 191 -13.04 17.32 9.12
N SER A 192 -12.52 17.67 10.30
CA SER A 192 -12.03 19.02 10.58
C SER A 192 -10.72 19.32 9.86
N GLY A 193 -9.83 18.33 9.75
CA GLY A 193 -8.56 18.45 9.04
C GLY A 193 -8.72 18.42 7.52
N LYS A 194 -9.88 18.00 7.00
CA LYS A 194 -10.14 17.78 5.57
C LYS A 194 -9.06 16.89 4.94
N VAL A 195 -8.68 15.82 5.64
CA VAL A 195 -7.64 14.87 5.22
C VAL A 195 -8.18 13.45 5.29
N LYS A 196 -7.92 12.64 4.27
CA LYS A 196 -8.38 11.25 4.16
C LYS A 196 -7.30 10.24 4.53
N TYR A 197 -6.02 10.58 4.51
CA TYR A 197 -4.95 9.61 4.76
C TYR A 197 -4.93 9.01 6.16
N PRO A 198 -5.28 9.72 7.25
CA PRO A 198 -5.45 9.06 8.54
C PRO A 198 -6.50 7.94 8.49
N LEU A 199 -7.64 8.17 7.83
CA LEU A 199 -8.68 7.14 7.66
C LEU A 199 -8.20 5.99 6.77
N MET A 200 -7.52 6.28 5.65
CA MET A 200 -6.96 5.25 4.78
C MET A 200 -5.91 4.39 5.49
N ILE A 201 -5.07 4.98 6.34
CA ILE A 201 -4.11 4.25 7.17
C ILE A 201 -4.85 3.37 8.18
N ALA A 202 -5.86 3.90 8.88
CA ALA A 202 -6.67 3.11 9.80
C ALA A 202 -7.34 1.91 9.10
N ARG A 203 -7.97 2.13 7.94
CA ARG A 203 -8.59 1.08 7.11
C ARG A 203 -7.57 0.04 6.65
N PHE A 204 -6.38 0.49 6.22
CA PHE A 204 -5.29 -0.41 5.84
C PHE A 204 -4.83 -1.30 7.01
N LEU A 205 -4.58 -0.72 8.17
CA LEU A 205 -4.17 -1.47 9.36
C LEU A 205 -5.25 -2.46 9.83
N ALA A 206 -6.53 -2.06 9.75
CA ALA A 206 -7.64 -2.95 10.06
C ALA A 206 -7.75 -4.12 9.07
N LYS A 207 -7.55 -3.83 7.78
CA LYS A 207 -7.52 -4.85 6.73
C LYS A 207 -6.37 -5.84 6.91
N MET A 208 -5.19 -5.39 7.34
CA MET A 208 -4.08 -6.30 7.68
C MET A 208 -4.48 -7.27 8.81
N VAL A 209 -5.17 -6.78 9.84
CA VAL A 209 -5.67 -7.62 10.94
C VAL A 209 -6.71 -8.61 10.42
N HIS A 210 -7.59 -8.19 9.51
CA HIS A 210 -8.56 -9.06 8.86
C HIS A 210 -7.87 -10.16 8.04
N GLU A 211 -6.89 -9.82 7.20
CA GLU A 211 -6.12 -10.76 6.39
C GLU A 211 -5.42 -11.82 7.26
N GLU A 212 -4.77 -11.41 8.35
CA GLU A 212 -4.15 -12.35 9.29
C GLU A 212 -5.18 -13.23 10.01
N THR A 213 -6.34 -12.69 10.35
CA THR A 213 -7.43 -13.49 10.95
C THR A 213 -7.93 -14.56 9.97
N GLN A 214 -8.07 -14.22 8.69
CA GLN A 214 -8.48 -15.18 7.65
C GLN A 214 -7.41 -16.24 7.38
N LYS A 215 -6.13 -15.86 7.37
CA LYS A 215 -5.02 -16.81 7.26
C LYS A 215 -5.05 -17.83 8.39
N VAL A 216 -5.23 -17.39 9.63
CA VAL A 216 -5.34 -18.28 10.80
C VAL A 216 -6.57 -19.19 10.69
N ALA A 217 -7.70 -18.67 10.20
CA ALA A 217 -8.94 -19.43 10.10
C ALA A 217 -8.92 -20.50 8.98
N THR A 218 -8.31 -20.18 7.84
CA THR A 218 -8.33 -21.04 6.64
C THR A 218 -7.07 -21.89 6.45
N GLY A 219 -5.95 -21.48 7.06
CA GLY A 219 -4.63 -22.07 6.84
C GLY A 219 -4.05 -21.80 5.44
N ILE A 220 -4.71 -20.97 4.63
CA ILE A 220 -4.24 -20.57 3.30
C ILE A 220 -3.38 -19.32 3.47
N GLU A 221 -2.12 -19.41 3.08
CA GLU A 221 -1.16 -18.31 3.13
C GLU A 221 -0.78 -17.91 1.70
N GLU A 222 -0.98 -16.63 1.37
CA GLU A 222 -0.36 -16.03 0.18
C GLU A 222 1.16 -15.97 0.36
N GLU A 223 1.90 -16.14 -0.73
CA GLU A 223 3.37 -16.10 -0.69
C GLU A 223 3.88 -14.76 -0.13
N TYR A 224 3.20 -13.66 -0.42
CA TYR A 224 3.54 -12.32 0.04
C TYR A 224 2.31 -11.62 0.62
N SER A 225 2.47 -11.03 1.80
CA SER A 225 1.43 -10.25 2.46
C SER A 225 1.24 -8.88 1.80
N THR A 226 0.12 -8.21 2.08
CA THR A 226 -0.07 -6.81 1.69
C THR A 226 1.05 -5.90 2.20
N TRP A 227 1.58 -6.19 3.40
CA TRP A 227 2.70 -5.45 3.97
C TRP A 227 3.99 -5.64 3.16
N ASP A 228 4.30 -6.87 2.73
CA ASP A 228 5.46 -7.18 1.88
C ASP A 228 5.41 -6.33 0.58
N HIS A 229 4.23 -6.19 -0.02
CA HIS A 229 4.10 -5.35 -1.21
C HIS A 229 4.35 -3.87 -0.90
N ILE A 230 3.73 -3.35 0.16
CA ILE A 230 3.76 -1.92 0.48
C ILE A 230 5.14 -1.47 0.94
N GLU A 231 5.84 -2.24 1.76
CA GLU A 231 7.14 -1.82 2.32
C GLU A 231 8.17 -1.50 1.22
N ARG A 232 8.08 -2.16 0.06
CA ARG A 232 8.96 -2.00 -1.10
C ARG A 232 8.64 -0.78 -1.98
N LEU A 233 7.50 -0.12 -1.76
CA LEU A 233 7.09 1.04 -2.55
C LEU A 233 7.86 2.31 -2.16
N ARG A 234 8.18 3.13 -3.16
CA ARG A 234 8.75 4.46 -2.94
C ARG A 234 7.79 5.33 -2.12
N PHE A 235 8.32 6.20 -1.28
CA PHE A 235 7.55 7.09 -0.44
C PHE A 235 8.22 8.45 -0.34
N LEU A 236 7.45 9.46 0.08
CA LEU A 236 8.01 10.75 0.48
C LEU A 236 8.39 10.70 1.95
N SER A 237 9.61 11.09 2.28
CA SER A 237 10.00 11.30 3.67
C SER A 237 9.12 12.40 4.28
N VAL A 238 8.42 12.06 5.36
CA VAL A 238 7.57 12.98 6.11
C VAL A 238 8.31 13.33 7.40
N ASN A 239 8.62 14.60 7.60
CA ASN A 239 9.16 15.06 8.87
C ASN A 239 8.02 15.18 9.88
N PRO A 240 8.15 14.62 11.10
CA PRO A 240 7.10 14.71 12.10
C PRO A 240 6.88 16.17 12.52
N SER A 241 5.62 16.58 12.56
CA SER A 241 5.17 17.83 13.20
C SER A 241 4.15 17.54 14.28
N ASP A 242 3.64 18.58 14.97
CA ASP A 242 2.54 18.44 15.93
C ASP A 242 1.31 17.75 15.32
N LYS A 243 1.09 17.91 14.00
CA LYS A 243 0.00 17.24 13.28
C LYS A 243 0.23 15.73 13.23
N GLU A 244 1.37 15.29 12.72
CA GLU A 244 1.73 13.86 12.63
C GLU A 244 1.78 13.21 14.01
N SER A 245 2.34 13.88 15.02
CA SER A 245 2.39 13.36 16.39
C SER A 245 0.98 13.11 16.97
N LYS A 246 0.01 13.99 16.68
CA LYS A 246 -1.39 13.81 17.08
C LYS A 246 -2.05 12.66 16.33
N GLU A 247 -1.81 12.54 15.02
CA GLU A 247 -2.33 11.44 14.21
C GLU A 247 -1.75 10.08 14.66
N ILE A 248 -0.45 10.00 14.94
CA ILE A 248 0.22 8.79 15.46
C ILE A 248 -0.42 8.37 16.79
N LYS A 249 -0.55 9.31 17.74
CA LYS A 249 -1.19 9.04 19.01
C LYS A 249 -2.64 8.56 18.82
N LEU A 250 -3.38 9.19 17.92
CA LEU A 250 -4.75 8.81 17.62
C LEU A 250 -4.84 7.37 17.08
N MET A 251 -3.95 6.97 16.17
CA MET A 251 -3.91 5.60 15.65
C MET A 251 -3.54 4.59 16.73
N ARG A 252 -2.53 4.88 17.55
CA ARG A 252 -2.14 4.00 18.67
C ARG A 252 -3.29 3.83 19.66
N ASP A 253 -3.89 4.93 20.10
CA ASP A 253 -5.05 4.92 20.98
C ASP A 253 -6.17 4.05 20.40
N LEU A 254 -6.49 4.23 19.10
CA LEU A 254 -7.59 3.53 18.43
C LEU A 254 -7.41 2.01 18.42
N PHE A 255 -6.20 1.50 18.20
CA PHE A 255 -5.93 0.07 18.04
C PHE A 255 -5.53 -0.64 19.35
N GLU A 256 -5.00 0.08 20.35
CA GLU A 256 -4.56 -0.48 21.64
C GLU A 256 -5.61 -1.37 22.31
N THR A 257 -6.89 -0.97 22.28
CA THR A 257 -7.98 -1.73 22.94
C THR A 257 -8.56 -2.83 22.08
N LYS A 258 -8.06 -3.02 20.85
CA LYS A 258 -8.68 -3.84 19.81
C LYS A 258 -7.80 -5.01 19.40
N VAL A 259 -6.50 -4.78 19.32
CA VAL A 259 -5.53 -5.78 18.89
C VAL A 259 -4.27 -5.65 19.76
N PRO A 260 -3.98 -6.62 20.64
CA PRO A 260 -2.80 -6.58 21.49
C PRO A 260 -1.50 -6.43 20.67
N GLY A 261 -0.62 -5.51 21.07
CA GLY A 261 0.68 -5.27 20.43
C GLY A 261 0.62 -4.35 19.20
N MET A 262 -0.57 -3.93 18.78
CA MET A 262 -0.72 -3.05 17.62
C MET A 262 -0.24 -1.63 17.90
N GLU A 263 -0.30 -1.18 19.15
CA GLU A 263 0.23 0.10 19.62
C GLU A 263 1.76 0.19 19.56
N GLU A 264 2.46 -0.95 19.63
CA GLU A 264 3.90 -1.06 19.37
C GLU A 264 4.18 -1.18 17.87
N PHE A 265 3.31 -1.90 17.16
CA PHE A 265 3.42 -2.02 15.71
C PHE A 265 3.29 -0.65 15.02
N ILE A 266 2.37 0.21 15.48
CA ILE A 266 2.17 1.58 14.98
C ILE A 266 3.22 2.52 15.60
N SER A 267 4.48 2.31 15.20
CA SER A 267 5.59 3.21 15.54
C SER A 267 5.51 4.51 14.73
N GLU A 268 6.22 5.54 15.19
CA GLU A 268 6.37 6.80 14.44
C GLU A 268 6.93 6.53 13.04
N GLU A 269 7.98 5.72 12.94
CA GLU A 269 8.59 5.33 11.67
C GLU A 269 7.58 4.70 10.69
N ARG A 270 6.81 3.70 11.15
CA ARG A 270 5.84 3.01 10.30
C ARG A 270 4.69 3.92 9.89
N TYR A 271 4.18 4.74 10.80
CA TYR A 271 3.11 5.69 10.46
C TYR A 271 3.58 6.72 9.42
N LEU A 272 4.73 7.36 9.65
CA LEU A 272 5.30 8.34 8.71
C LEU A 272 5.63 7.70 7.36
N MET A 273 6.13 6.47 7.36
CA MET A 273 6.36 5.67 6.15
C MET A 273 5.04 5.45 5.39
N LEU A 274 3.98 4.98 6.05
CA LEU A 274 2.66 4.75 5.42
C LEU A 274 2.07 6.05 4.86
N LYS A 275 2.13 7.15 5.63
CA LYS A 275 1.69 8.47 5.17
C LYS A 275 2.48 8.93 3.94
N GLY A 276 3.81 8.76 3.97
CA GLY A 276 4.69 9.04 2.85
C GLY A 276 4.36 8.21 1.61
N LYS A 277 3.98 6.94 1.79
CA LYS A 277 3.56 6.04 0.70
C LYS A 277 2.26 6.53 0.07
N LEU A 278 1.27 6.92 0.87
CA LEU A 278 0.02 7.50 0.37
C LEU A 278 0.27 8.81 -0.39
N LEU A 279 1.06 9.73 0.17
CA LEU A 279 1.43 10.99 -0.49
C LEU A 279 2.14 10.79 -1.83
N TYR A 280 2.96 9.74 -1.96
CA TYR A 280 3.66 9.45 -3.21
C TYR A 280 2.81 8.66 -4.22
N ASN A 281 1.96 7.75 -3.77
CA ASN A 281 1.38 6.69 -4.61
C ASN A 281 -0.14 6.69 -4.74
N ALA A 282 -0.87 7.47 -3.95
CA ALA A 282 -2.33 7.49 -4.05
C ALA A 282 -2.79 8.06 -5.39
N TYR A 283 -3.80 7.43 -5.99
CA TYR A 283 -4.43 7.85 -7.24
C TYR A 283 -5.75 8.54 -6.95
N GLY A 284 -5.97 9.69 -7.60
CA GLY A 284 -7.23 10.41 -7.51
C GLY A 284 -8.32 9.68 -8.28
N ILE A 285 -9.42 9.34 -7.61
CA ILE A 285 -10.61 8.78 -8.23
C ILE A 285 -11.53 9.96 -8.57
N HIS A 286 -12.07 10.00 -9.78
CA HIS A 286 -12.81 11.14 -10.28
C HIS A 286 -14.27 10.82 -10.62
N THR A 287 -15.07 11.86 -10.77
CA THR A 287 -16.44 11.78 -11.29
C THR A 287 -16.60 12.70 -12.50
N ASP A 288 -17.60 12.44 -13.33
CA ASP A 288 -17.98 13.33 -14.44
C ASP A 288 -18.69 14.61 -13.95
N HIS A 289 -19.18 14.60 -12.70
CA HIS A 289 -19.81 15.75 -12.08
C HIS A 289 -18.79 16.81 -11.64
N ASN A 290 -19.15 18.08 -11.78
CA ASN A 290 -18.29 19.16 -11.35
C ASN A 290 -18.27 19.24 -9.82
N ILE A 291 -17.11 18.99 -9.21
CA ILE A 291 -16.94 19.06 -7.77
C ILE A 291 -15.77 19.97 -7.38
N LYS A 292 -15.86 20.55 -6.19
CA LYS A 292 -14.78 21.34 -5.63
C LYS A 292 -13.71 20.42 -5.05
N GLU A 293 -12.57 20.34 -5.72
CA GLU A 293 -11.46 19.50 -5.27
C GLU A 293 -10.83 20.02 -3.97
N ASN A 294 -10.52 19.06 -3.09
CA ASN A 294 -9.68 19.28 -1.94
C ASN A 294 -8.21 19.05 -2.32
N LEU A 295 -7.36 20.04 -2.02
CA LEU A 295 -5.94 20.03 -2.38
C LEU A 295 -5.01 19.85 -1.17
N GLU A 296 -5.56 19.56 0.02
CA GLU A 296 -4.78 19.36 1.26
C GLU A 296 -3.82 18.15 1.17
N GLU A 297 -4.11 17.17 0.32
CA GLU A 297 -3.31 15.96 0.15
C GLU A 297 -3.02 15.66 -1.33
N THR A 298 -1.77 15.33 -1.62
CA THR A 298 -1.28 14.98 -2.96
C THR A 298 -1.88 13.66 -3.44
N VAL A 299 -2.44 13.65 -4.66
CA VAL A 299 -2.82 12.45 -5.41
C VAL A 299 -2.29 12.50 -6.84
N ARG A 300 -2.06 11.35 -7.46
CA ARG A 300 -1.78 11.22 -8.89
C ARG A 300 -3.10 11.32 -9.66
N SER A 301 -3.28 12.38 -10.45
CA SER A 301 -4.44 12.50 -11.34
C SER A 301 -4.16 13.43 -12.52
N SER A 302 -4.47 12.93 -13.71
CA SER A 302 -4.52 13.72 -14.95
C SER A 302 -5.91 14.30 -15.25
N GLN A 303 -6.92 14.01 -14.42
CA GLN A 303 -8.31 14.40 -14.61
C GLN A 303 -8.78 15.36 -13.49
N PRO A 304 -9.74 16.26 -13.76
CA PRO A 304 -10.42 17.06 -12.73
C PRO A 304 -11.40 16.20 -11.91
N ASN A 305 -12.13 16.86 -11.01
CA ASN A 305 -13.23 16.30 -10.23
C ASN A 305 -12.85 15.10 -9.36
N VAL A 306 -11.70 15.17 -8.68
CA VAL A 306 -11.25 14.12 -7.76
C VAL A 306 -12.14 14.06 -6.51
N ILE A 307 -12.87 12.96 -6.35
CA ILE A 307 -13.80 12.68 -5.23
C ILE A 307 -13.15 11.98 -4.05
N GLY A 308 -11.93 11.45 -4.22
CA GLY A 308 -11.27 10.64 -3.21
C GLY A 308 -9.95 10.07 -3.72
N ALA A 309 -9.43 9.07 -3.02
CA ALA A 309 -8.20 8.41 -3.43
C ALA A 309 -8.21 6.90 -3.19
N GLY A 310 -7.47 6.18 -4.04
CA GLY A 310 -7.15 4.77 -3.86
C GLY A 310 -5.63 4.53 -3.86
N PHE A 311 -5.18 3.50 -3.16
CA PHE A 311 -3.78 3.09 -3.09
C PHE A 311 -3.63 1.66 -3.63
N TYR A 312 -2.72 1.44 -4.57
CA TYR A 312 -2.65 0.23 -5.41
C TYR A 312 -1.23 -0.35 -5.39
N ARG A 313 -1.06 -1.68 -5.49
CA ARG A 313 0.24 -2.36 -5.39
C ARG A 313 1.06 -2.17 -6.67
N VAL A 314 0.50 -2.58 -7.81
CA VAL A 314 1.18 -2.66 -9.11
C VAL A 314 1.26 -1.28 -9.76
N ALA A 315 0.14 -0.56 -9.80
CA ALA A 315 0.11 0.78 -10.37
C ALA A 315 1.06 1.77 -9.66
N SER A 316 1.46 1.53 -8.40
CA SER A 316 2.44 2.38 -7.70
C SER A 316 3.81 2.46 -8.39
N TYR A 317 4.19 1.45 -9.19
CA TYR A 317 5.45 1.41 -9.95
C TYR A 317 5.42 2.21 -11.27
N LEU A 318 4.26 2.67 -11.73
CA LEU A 318 4.15 3.49 -12.94
C LEU A 318 4.78 4.86 -12.70
N ALA A 319 5.79 5.19 -13.50
CA ALA A 319 6.46 6.48 -13.41
C ALA A 319 5.75 7.57 -14.21
N HIS A 320 6.08 8.82 -13.89
CA HIS A 320 5.55 9.98 -14.59
C HIS A 320 6.17 10.17 -16.00
N SER A 321 5.34 10.59 -16.95
CA SER A 321 5.73 11.30 -18.16
C SER A 321 4.70 12.39 -18.48
N CYS A 322 5.13 13.57 -18.95
CA CYS A 322 4.22 14.58 -19.50
C CYS A 322 3.68 14.20 -20.90
N SER A 323 4.25 13.17 -21.53
CA SER A 323 3.73 12.54 -22.75
C SER A 323 3.69 11.02 -22.53
N PRO A 324 2.75 10.53 -21.71
CA PRO A 324 2.71 9.12 -21.34
C PRO A 324 2.36 8.22 -22.53
N ASN A 325 2.60 6.91 -22.39
CA ASN A 325 2.14 5.86 -23.30
C ASN A 325 0.97 5.06 -22.72
N THR A 326 0.59 5.34 -21.47
CA THR A 326 -0.58 4.76 -20.81
C THR A 326 -1.39 5.83 -20.08
N GLU A 327 -2.64 5.53 -19.77
CA GLU A 327 -3.48 6.35 -18.91
C GLU A 327 -4.21 5.51 -17.87
N VAL A 328 -4.65 6.18 -16.81
CA VAL A 328 -5.46 5.61 -15.75
C VAL A 328 -6.92 5.86 -16.07
N ARG A 329 -7.75 4.82 -15.98
CA ARG A 329 -9.21 4.91 -16.11
C ARG A 329 -9.92 4.19 -14.97
N PHE A 330 -11.14 4.60 -14.69
CA PHE A 330 -12.09 3.95 -13.78
C PHE A 330 -13.36 3.62 -14.58
N PRO A 331 -13.38 2.52 -15.38
CA PRO A 331 -14.42 2.29 -16.38
C PRO A 331 -15.85 2.23 -15.80
N ASP A 332 -15.98 1.74 -14.57
CA ASP A 332 -17.26 1.60 -13.86
C ASP A 332 -17.59 2.80 -12.95
N ASN A 333 -16.84 3.89 -13.08
CA ASN A 333 -16.87 5.09 -12.23
C ASN A 333 -16.77 4.75 -10.74
N ASP A 334 -15.91 3.79 -10.40
CA ASP A 334 -15.63 3.33 -9.04
C ASP A 334 -14.12 3.42 -8.73
N ASN A 335 -13.69 2.77 -7.66
CA ASN A 335 -12.30 2.73 -7.24
C ASN A 335 -11.48 1.60 -7.90
N VAL A 336 -11.96 0.94 -8.95
CA VAL A 336 -11.22 -0.11 -9.65
C VAL A 336 -10.41 0.50 -10.79
N LEU A 337 -9.08 0.48 -10.63
CA LEU A 337 -8.15 1.12 -11.55
C LEU A 337 -7.91 0.23 -12.77
N SER A 338 -7.98 0.82 -13.97
CA SER A 338 -7.55 0.21 -15.23
C SER A 338 -6.41 1.01 -15.85
N ILE A 339 -5.35 0.33 -16.27
CA ILE A 339 -4.28 0.93 -17.07
C ILE A 339 -4.53 0.62 -18.54
N VAL A 340 -4.63 1.67 -19.35
CA VAL A 340 -4.98 1.57 -20.78
C VAL A 340 -3.85 2.15 -21.62
N ALA A 341 -3.45 1.45 -22.68
CA ALA A 341 -2.46 1.93 -23.63
C ALA A 341 -3.02 3.11 -24.43
N THR A 342 -2.25 4.19 -24.56
CA THR A 342 -2.62 5.38 -25.36
C THR A 342 -1.81 5.50 -26.65
N LYS A 343 -0.77 4.68 -26.79
CA LYS A 343 0.14 4.56 -27.94
C LYS A 343 0.43 3.07 -28.15
N PRO A 344 0.96 2.65 -29.32
CA PRO A 344 1.52 1.31 -29.45
C PRO A 344 2.65 1.13 -28.43
N ILE A 345 2.68 -0.01 -27.75
CA ILE A 345 3.69 -0.36 -26.73
C ILE A 345 4.31 -1.69 -27.12
N LYS A 346 5.63 -1.78 -27.14
CA LYS A 346 6.34 -3.03 -27.39
C LYS A 346 6.71 -3.76 -26.10
N ALA A 347 6.82 -5.08 -26.18
CA ALA A 347 7.38 -5.87 -25.09
C ALA A 347 8.78 -5.32 -24.70
N GLY A 348 9.00 -5.10 -23.41
CA GLY A 348 10.23 -4.49 -22.90
C GLY A 348 10.18 -2.97 -22.72
N GLU A 349 9.13 -2.28 -23.18
CA GLU A 349 8.98 -0.85 -22.95
C GLU A 349 8.46 -0.51 -21.56
N GLU A 350 8.92 0.61 -21.00
CA GLU A 350 8.42 1.14 -19.73
C GLU A 350 7.04 1.77 -19.90
N LEU A 351 6.12 1.40 -19.02
CA LEU A 351 4.81 2.00 -18.90
C LEU A 351 4.88 3.28 -18.05
N ARG A 352 4.33 4.37 -18.58
CA ARG A 352 4.29 5.66 -17.90
C ARG A 352 2.92 6.30 -17.99
N ILE A 353 2.56 7.01 -16.92
CA ILE A 353 1.32 7.77 -16.78
C ILE A 353 1.62 9.25 -16.55
N SER A 354 0.61 10.11 -16.61
CA SER A 354 0.74 11.47 -16.08
C SER A 354 0.26 11.54 -14.63
N TYR A 355 1.06 12.10 -13.72
CA TYR A 355 0.66 12.32 -12.33
C TYR A 355 -0.15 13.61 -12.16
N ILE A 356 -0.08 14.49 -13.16
CA ILE A 356 -0.64 15.84 -13.14
C ILE A 356 -1.46 16.09 -14.41
N ARG A 357 -2.24 17.17 -14.38
CA ARG A 357 -2.91 17.72 -15.57
C ARG A 357 -1.88 18.47 -16.41
N VAL A 358 -1.60 17.95 -17.61
CA VAL A 358 -0.63 18.55 -18.54
C VAL A 358 -1.25 19.76 -19.26
N GLY A 359 -2.32 19.57 -20.03
CA GLY A 359 -2.99 20.63 -20.78
C GLY A 359 -2.02 21.54 -21.56
N ASP A 360 -2.31 22.84 -21.59
CA ASP A 360 -1.49 23.86 -22.25
C ASP A 360 -0.36 24.42 -21.34
N ARG A 361 -0.10 23.79 -20.19
CA ARG A 361 0.89 24.28 -19.22
C ARG A 361 2.30 24.09 -19.76
N ASN A 362 3.18 25.08 -19.58
CA ASN A 362 4.58 25.00 -19.97
C ASN A 362 5.43 24.08 -19.05
N CYS A 363 6.62 23.68 -19.51
CA CYS A 363 7.54 22.82 -18.77
C CYS A 363 7.81 23.30 -17.35
N SER A 364 8.05 24.59 -17.15
CA SER A 364 8.33 25.17 -15.83
C SER A 364 7.17 24.96 -14.85
N ASN A 365 5.92 25.21 -15.27
CA ASN A 365 4.75 25.00 -14.41
C ASN A 365 4.52 23.52 -14.09
N ARG A 366 4.82 22.61 -15.02
CA ARG A 366 4.71 21.15 -14.79
C ARG A 366 5.79 20.67 -13.83
N ARG A 367 7.06 21.02 -14.07
CA ARG A 367 8.19 20.67 -13.20
C ARG A 367 8.01 21.23 -11.78
N ASN A 368 7.54 22.48 -11.64
CA ASN A 368 7.28 23.07 -10.32
C ASN A 368 6.24 22.28 -9.52
N GLU A 369 5.15 21.81 -10.14
CA GLU A 369 4.17 20.98 -9.45
C GLU A 369 4.75 19.61 -9.06
N LEU A 370 5.49 18.96 -9.96
CA LEU A 370 6.11 17.66 -9.69
C LEU A 370 7.17 17.74 -8.57
N GLU A 371 7.98 18.79 -8.57
CA GLU A 371 8.94 19.06 -7.51
C GLU A 371 8.23 19.36 -6.17
N THR A 372 7.14 20.13 -6.22
CA THR A 372 6.36 20.50 -5.02
C THR A 372 5.63 19.30 -4.41
N LYS A 373 5.11 18.38 -5.23
CA LYS A 373 4.26 17.28 -4.78
C LYS A 373 4.99 15.95 -4.65
N TRP A 374 5.98 15.67 -5.49
CA TRP A 374 6.70 14.39 -5.56
C TRP A 374 8.23 14.51 -5.47
N ARG A 375 8.78 15.71 -5.30
CA ARG A 375 10.23 15.95 -5.08
C ARG A 375 11.12 15.42 -6.21
N PHE A 376 10.69 15.61 -7.45
CA PHE A 376 11.53 15.31 -8.61
C PHE A 376 11.29 16.26 -9.79
N ASN A 377 12.33 16.45 -10.59
CA ASN A 377 12.26 17.17 -11.86
C ASN A 377 12.03 16.21 -13.03
N CYS A 378 11.05 16.51 -13.87
CA CYS A 378 10.72 15.67 -15.02
C CYS A 378 11.71 15.85 -16.18
N THR A 379 12.27 14.73 -16.65
CA THR A 379 13.16 14.63 -17.81
C THR A 379 12.54 13.85 -18.97
N CYS A 380 11.20 13.78 -19.06
CA CYS A 380 10.57 13.11 -20.20
C CYS A 380 10.82 13.88 -21.51
N THR A 381 10.66 13.20 -22.65
CA THR A 381 10.87 13.76 -24.00
C THR A 381 10.21 15.12 -24.19
N LYS A 382 8.94 15.27 -23.80
CA LYS A 382 8.21 16.56 -23.89
C LYS A 382 8.87 17.68 -23.08
N CYS A 383 9.41 17.39 -21.90
CA CYS A 383 10.09 18.38 -21.09
C CYS A 383 11.46 18.76 -21.67
N LEU A 384 12.23 17.77 -22.14
CA LEU A 384 13.55 17.99 -22.75
C LEU A 384 13.45 18.78 -24.06
N GLU A 385 12.48 18.45 -24.92
CA GLU A 385 12.22 19.19 -26.16
C GLU A 385 11.83 20.66 -25.89
N GLU A 386 11.01 20.92 -24.87
CA GLU A 386 10.59 22.29 -24.50
C GLU A 386 11.72 23.12 -23.88
N THR A 387 12.72 22.50 -23.24
CA THR A 387 13.85 23.20 -22.59
C THR A 387 15.13 23.21 -23.43
N GLY A 388 15.23 22.36 -24.46
CA GLY A 388 16.46 22.15 -25.22
C GLY A 388 17.56 21.41 -24.44
N GLU A 389 17.20 20.76 -23.32
CA GLU A 389 18.12 19.92 -22.53
C GLU A 389 18.36 18.58 -23.25
N VAL A 390 19.57 18.03 -23.14
CA VAL A 390 19.90 16.69 -23.67
C VAL A 390 19.52 15.63 -22.64
N ASP A 391 18.97 14.51 -23.10
CA ASP A 391 18.69 13.37 -22.23
C ASP A 391 20.00 12.79 -21.67
N THR A 392 20.17 12.87 -20.35
CA THR A 392 21.32 12.30 -19.63
C THR A 392 21.01 10.95 -18.98
N THR A 393 19.82 10.38 -19.26
CA THR A 393 19.30 9.16 -18.60
C THR A 393 19.28 7.92 -19.51
N ALA A 394 19.86 8.02 -20.71
CA ALA A 394 19.94 6.93 -21.69
C ALA A 394 20.97 5.85 -21.32
#